data_AF-A0A8K0CWY3-F1
#
_entry.id   AF-A0A8K0CWY3-F1
#
_cell.length_a   1.000
_cell.length_b   1.000
_cell.length_c   1.000
_cell.angle_alpha   90.00
_cell.angle_beta   90.00
_cell.angle_gamma   90.00
#
_symmetry.space_group_name_H-M   'P 1'
#
loop_
_entity.id
_entity.type
_entity.pdbx_description
1 polymer ?
#
loop_
_entity_poly.entity_id
_entity_poly.type
_entity_poly.pdbx_seq_one_letter_code
_entity_poly.pdbx_strand_id
1 'polypeptide(L)'
;MQKLILSLFLVTIFVTFSEQKLVVQGVLQKWALLIDPYVSKCVRQTGIDREIFLSTFRRGEFPDEACFKCTLKCLATEQNFMDNVGNFNSELIVKKVYGVTEEIVKMCEQSQTPDICQRAYDFAVCAFSSIGGQIPWNDKKV
;
A
#
# COMPACT_ATOMS: atom_id res chain seq x y z
N MET A 1 -22.59 31.99 21.71
CA MET A 1 -21.16 31.61 21.77
C MET A 1 -20.94 30.12 21.56
N GLN A 2 -21.58 29.22 22.31
CA GLN A 2 -21.41 27.76 22.17
C GLN A 2 -21.64 27.20 20.75
N LYS A 3 -22.69 27.67 20.04
CA LYS A 3 -22.96 27.28 18.64
C LYS A 3 -21.89 27.74 17.64
N LEU A 4 -21.26 28.90 17.88
CA LEU A 4 -20.17 29.43 17.04
C LEU A 4 -18.88 28.65 17.27
N ILE A 5 -18.60 28.31 18.53
CA ILE A 5 -17.45 27.47 18.91
C ILE A 5 -17.60 26.06 18.29
N LEU A 6 -18.78 25.43 18.42
CA LEU A 6 -19.08 24.15 17.77
C LEU A 6 -18.95 24.20 16.24
N SER A 7 -19.45 25.28 15.61
CA SER A 7 -19.31 25.47 14.16
C SER A 7 -17.84 25.59 13.73
N LEU A 8 -17.03 26.38 14.46
CA LEU A 8 -15.59 26.52 14.22
C LEU A 8 -14.85 25.19 14.37
N PHE A 9 -15.15 24.40 15.41
CA PHE A 9 -14.57 23.07 15.60
C PHE A 9 -14.96 22.08 14.49
N LEU A 10 -16.20 22.12 14.01
CA LEU A 10 -16.63 21.24 12.90
C LEU A 10 -15.94 21.61 11.58
N VAL A 11 -15.76 22.90 11.30
CA VAL A 11 -15.05 23.37 10.10
C VAL A 11 -13.58 22.96 10.13
N THR A 12 -12.88 23.10 11.26
CA THR A 12 -11.46 22.72 11.35
C THR A 12 -11.25 21.21 11.19
N ILE A 13 -12.11 20.38 11.79
CA ILE A 13 -12.07 18.91 11.62
C ILE A 13 -12.30 18.52 10.15
N PHE A 14 -13.22 19.21 9.46
CA PHE A 14 -13.52 18.89 8.07
C PHE A 14 -12.36 19.26 7.12
N VAL A 15 -11.65 20.36 7.40
CA VAL A 15 -10.48 20.81 6.63
C VAL A 15 -9.29 19.86 6.81
N THR A 16 -8.99 19.42 8.04
CA THR A 16 -7.85 18.51 8.27
C THR A 16 -8.06 17.13 7.61
N PHE A 17 -9.29 16.64 7.58
CA PHE A 17 -9.61 15.36 6.95
C PHE A 17 -9.47 15.40 5.41
N SER A 18 -9.81 16.53 4.78
CA SER A 18 -9.71 16.67 3.32
C SER A 18 -8.24 16.75 2.87
N GLU A 19 -7.40 17.44 3.63
CA GLU A 19 -5.95 17.53 3.39
C GLU A 19 -5.29 16.15 3.45
N GLN A 20 -5.61 15.33 4.46
CA GLN A 20 -5.03 14.00 4.60
C GLN A 20 -5.31 13.09 3.40
N LYS A 21 -6.56 13.11 2.89
CA LYS A 21 -6.94 12.31 1.71
C LYS A 21 -6.15 12.72 0.45
N LEU A 22 -5.95 14.02 0.25
CA LEU A 22 -5.23 14.53 -0.91
C LEU A 22 -3.76 14.12 -0.88
N VAL A 23 -3.13 14.16 0.29
CA VAL A 23 -1.74 13.72 0.48
C VAL A 23 -1.59 12.23 0.15
N VAL A 24 -2.45 11.37 0.71
CA VAL A 24 -2.41 9.92 0.44
C VAL A 24 -2.61 9.63 -1.04
N GLN A 25 -3.57 10.28 -1.71
CA GLN A 25 -3.78 10.11 -3.15
C GLN A 25 -2.54 10.49 -3.97
N GLY A 26 -1.84 11.56 -3.59
CA GLY A 26 -0.57 11.94 -4.22
C GLY A 26 0.51 10.86 -4.08
N VAL A 27 0.61 10.21 -2.92
CA VAL A 27 1.52 9.07 -2.71
C VAL A 27 1.13 7.89 -3.60
N LEU A 28 -0.14 7.50 -3.62
CA LEU A 28 -0.62 6.37 -4.43
C LEU A 28 -0.41 6.59 -5.93
N GLN A 29 -0.52 7.83 -6.41
CA GLN A 29 -0.20 8.14 -7.81
C GLN A 29 1.28 7.87 -8.12
N LYS A 30 2.20 8.22 -7.21
CA LYS A 30 3.63 7.92 -7.38
C LYS A 30 3.88 6.41 -7.36
N TRP A 31 3.17 5.67 -6.51
CA TRP A 31 3.27 4.20 -6.49
C TRP A 31 2.76 3.57 -7.78
N ALA A 32 1.63 4.06 -8.32
CA ALA A 32 1.09 3.60 -9.59
C ALA A 32 2.09 3.81 -10.74
N LEU A 33 2.73 4.98 -10.81
CA LEU A 33 3.77 5.28 -11.80
C LEU A 33 5.01 4.39 -11.65
N LEU A 34 5.39 4.08 -10.41
CA LEU A 34 6.53 3.24 -10.10
C LEU A 34 6.33 1.79 -10.61
N ILE A 35 5.11 1.25 -10.48
CA ILE A 35 4.81 -0.12 -10.89
C ILE A 35 4.37 -0.25 -12.35
N ASP A 36 3.92 0.83 -13.00
CA ASP A 36 3.33 0.83 -14.35
C ASP A 36 4.09 0.00 -15.39
N PRO A 37 5.44 0.05 -15.47
CA PRO A 37 6.19 -0.76 -16.45
C PRO A 37 6.04 -2.27 -16.26
N TYR A 38 5.66 -2.73 -15.07
CA TYR A 38 5.68 -4.14 -14.67
C TYR A 38 4.28 -4.73 -14.46
N VAL A 39 3.25 -3.90 -14.23
CA VAL A 39 1.88 -4.36 -13.93
C VAL A 39 1.39 -5.35 -14.98
N SER A 40 1.49 -5.01 -16.26
CA SER A 40 0.99 -5.85 -17.36
C SER A 40 1.63 -7.25 -17.41
N LYS A 41 2.90 -7.35 -17.03
CA LYS A 41 3.61 -8.64 -16.92
C LYS A 41 3.08 -9.42 -15.72
N CYS A 42 3.04 -8.78 -14.55
CA CYS A 42 2.69 -9.46 -13.31
C CYS A 42 1.23 -9.92 -13.25
N VAL A 43 0.27 -9.11 -13.71
CA VAL A 43 -1.15 -9.52 -13.74
C VAL A 43 -1.39 -10.67 -14.70
N ARG A 44 -0.65 -10.72 -15.82
CA ARG A 44 -0.71 -11.84 -16.77
C ARG A 44 -0.16 -13.13 -16.17
N GLN A 45 0.93 -13.02 -15.41
CA GLN A 45 1.56 -14.18 -14.79
C GLN A 45 0.66 -14.84 -13.73
N THR A 46 -0.11 -14.04 -12.99
CA THR A 46 -0.94 -14.52 -11.88
C THR A 46 -2.40 -14.75 -12.28
N GLY A 47 -2.84 -14.20 -13.40
CA GLY A 47 -4.21 -14.30 -13.89
C GLY A 47 -5.20 -13.39 -13.18
N ILE A 48 -4.76 -12.43 -12.36
CA ILE A 48 -5.66 -11.44 -11.76
C ILE A 48 -6.14 -10.44 -12.83
N ASP A 49 -7.38 -9.99 -12.71
CA ASP A 49 -7.88 -8.88 -13.51
C ASP A 49 -7.09 -7.59 -13.21
N ARG A 50 -6.66 -6.91 -14.27
CA ARG A 50 -5.82 -5.71 -14.18
C ARG A 50 -6.52 -4.57 -13.45
N GLU A 51 -7.80 -4.34 -13.73
CA GLU A 51 -8.54 -3.23 -13.15
C GLU A 51 -8.91 -3.51 -11.70
N ILE A 52 -9.20 -4.77 -11.35
CA ILE A 52 -9.32 -5.19 -9.95
C ILE A 52 -8.02 -4.87 -9.20
N PHE A 53 -6.86 -5.29 -9.73
CA PHE A 53 -5.58 -5.02 -9.08
C PHE A 53 -5.27 -3.53 -8.93
N LEU A 54 -5.44 -2.74 -9.99
CA LEU A 54 -5.14 -1.30 -9.97
C LEU A 54 -6.07 -0.49 -9.07
N SER A 55 -7.30 -0.96 -8.86
CA SER A 55 -8.27 -0.26 -8.01
C SER A 55 -8.13 -0.56 -6.53
N THR A 56 -7.42 -1.62 -6.13
CA THR A 56 -7.22 -2.02 -4.71
C THR A 56 -6.74 -0.88 -3.84
N PHE A 57 -5.61 -0.26 -4.15
CA PHE A 57 -5.03 0.80 -3.31
C PHE A 57 -5.91 2.05 -3.24
N ARG A 58 -6.68 2.34 -4.30
CA ARG A 58 -7.63 3.47 -4.32
C ARG A 58 -8.85 3.18 -3.43
N ARG A 59 -9.31 1.92 -3.40
CA ARG A 59 -10.45 1.48 -2.60
C ARG A 59 -10.09 1.10 -1.16
N GLY A 60 -8.81 0.82 -0.90
CA GLY A 60 -8.35 0.24 0.35
C GLY A 60 -8.75 -1.23 0.53
N GLU A 61 -9.22 -1.89 -0.54
CA GLU A 61 -9.69 -3.27 -0.53
C GLU A 61 -8.54 -4.19 -0.96
N PHE A 62 -7.96 -4.94 -0.02
CA PHE A 62 -6.83 -5.86 -0.25
C PHE A 62 -7.32 -7.31 -0.23
N PRO A 63 -7.54 -7.90 -1.41
CA PRO A 63 -8.12 -9.23 -1.51
C PRO A 63 -7.13 -10.31 -1.03
N ASP A 64 -7.62 -11.31 -0.29
CA ASP A 64 -6.79 -12.36 0.34
C ASP A 64 -6.49 -13.56 -0.58
N GLU A 65 -6.61 -13.41 -1.89
CA GLU A 65 -6.38 -14.47 -2.87
C GLU A 65 -4.91 -14.56 -3.30
N ALA A 66 -4.48 -15.79 -3.61
CA ALA A 66 -3.12 -16.08 -4.05
C ALA A 66 -2.69 -15.26 -5.28
N CYS A 67 -3.59 -15.05 -6.25
CA CYS A 67 -3.28 -14.28 -7.45
C CYS A 67 -2.94 -12.82 -7.13
N PHE A 68 -3.66 -12.19 -6.18
CA PHE A 68 -3.38 -10.82 -5.74
C PHE A 68 -2.04 -10.75 -5.01
N LYS A 69 -1.84 -11.60 -4.00
CA LYS A 69 -0.59 -11.67 -3.21
C LYS A 69 0.64 -11.89 -4.09
N CYS A 70 0.57 -12.86 -5.01
CA CYS A 70 1.69 -13.15 -5.89
C CYS A 70 1.91 -12.06 -6.96
N THR A 71 0.90 -11.24 -7.27
CA THR A 71 1.09 -10.08 -8.14
C THR A 71 1.97 -9.04 -7.44
N LEU A 72 1.74 -8.79 -6.14
CA LEU A 72 2.60 -7.91 -5.33
C LEU A 72 4.03 -8.45 -5.23
N LYS A 73 4.19 -9.77 -5.01
CA LYS A 73 5.51 -10.43 -5.06
C LYS A 73 6.22 -10.20 -6.39
N CYS A 74 5.52 -10.41 -7.50
CA CYS A 74 6.07 -10.20 -8.84
C CYS A 74 6.57 -8.76 -9.00
N LEU A 75 5.73 -7.77 -8.66
CA LEU A 75 6.10 -6.35 -8.74
C LEU A 75 7.31 -6.01 -7.87
N ALA A 76 7.38 -6.54 -6.64
CA ALA A 76 8.52 -6.34 -5.76
C ALA A 76 9.81 -6.95 -6.35
N THR A 77 9.70 -8.13 -6.97
CA THR A 77 10.84 -8.82 -7.60
C THR A 77 11.34 -8.07 -8.83
N GLU A 78 10.45 -7.66 -9.75
CA GLU A 78 10.82 -6.94 -10.97
C GLU A 78 11.55 -5.62 -10.69
N GLN A 79 11.28 -5.02 -9.54
CA GLN A 79 11.90 -3.77 -9.10
C GLN A 79 13.17 -3.97 -8.26
N ASN A 80 13.53 -5.23 -7.97
CA ASN A 80 14.60 -5.62 -7.04
C ASN A 80 14.36 -5.16 -5.60
N PHE A 81 13.11 -4.88 -5.23
CA PHE A 81 12.72 -4.61 -3.84
C PHE A 81 12.67 -5.88 -3.01
N MET A 82 12.50 -7.03 -3.64
CA MET A 82 12.49 -8.34 -2.98
C MET A 82 13.28 -9.34 -3.83
N ASP A 83 14.09 -10.16 -3.17
CA ASP A 83 14.81 -11.26 -3.83
C ASP A 83 13.93 -12.51 -4.04
N ASN A 84 14.49 -13.57 -4.62
CA ASN A 84 13.75 -14.80 -4.91
C ASN A 84 13.41 -15.64 -3.68
N VAL A 85 14.00 -15.36 -2.52
CA VAL A 85 13.73 -16.07 -1.25
C VAL A 85 12.88 -15.24 -0.29
N GLY A 86 12.56 -14.00 -0.67
CA GLY A 86 11.62 -13.12 0.04
C GLY A 86 12.26 -12.08 0.94
N ASN A 87 13.57 -11.84 0.86
CA ASN A 87 14.21 -10.75 1.61
C ASN A 87 13.99 -9.43 0.88
N PHE A 88 13.68 -8.36 1.61
CA PHE A 88 13.53 -7.06 0.99
C PHE A 88 14.86 -6.30 0.93
N ASN A 89 15.01 -5.50 -0.13
CA ASN A 89 16.07 -4.50 -0.24
C ASN A 89 15.57 -3.20 0.38
N SER A 90 15.70 -3.10 1.71
CA SER A 90 15.18 -1.97 2.51
C SER A 90 15.73 -0.62 2.03
N GLU A 91 17.02 -0.54 1.70
CA GLU A 91 17.64 0.68 1.18
C GLU A 91 17.00 1.13 -0.14
N LEU A 92 16.81 0.20 -1.07
CA LEU A 92 16.23 0.51 -2.37
C LEU A 92 14.76 0.92 -2.25
N ILE A 93 14.01 0.32 -1.33
CA ILE A 93 12.62 0.67 -1.03
C ILE A 93 12.54 2.10 -0.51
N VAL A 94 13.30 2.44 0.54
CA VAL A 94 13.32 3.80 1.12
C VAL A 94 13.70 4.84 0.06
N LYS A 95 14.63 4.49 -0.84
CA LYS A 95 15.08 5.38 -1.90
C LYS A 95 14.04 5.62 -3.01
N LYS A 96 13.24 4.61 -3.36
CA LYS A 96 12.38 4.66 -4.56
C LYS A 96 10.88 4.74 -4.28
N VAL A 97 10.42 4.21 -3.14
CA VAL A 97 8.98 4.15 -2.82
C VAL A 97 8.60 5.41 -2.05
N TYR A 98 8.01 6.37 -2.76
CA TYR A 98 7.63 7.67 -2.19
C TYR A 98 6.75 7.50 -0.94
N GLY A 99 7.08 8.20 0.15
CA GLY A 99 6.33 8.14 1.41
C GLY A 99 6.69 6.95 2.33
N VAL A 100 7.48 5.97 1.86
CA VAL A 100 7.97 4.87 2.71
C VAL A 100 9.31 5.25 3.32
N THR A 101 9.35 5.36 4.64
CA THR A 101 10.56 5.68 5.43
C THR A 101 11.24 4.42 5.93
N GLU A 102 12.46 4.54 6.45
CA GLU A 102 13.18 3.44 7.10
C GLU A 102 12.39 2.82 8.26
N GLU A 103 11.70 3.66 9.04
CA GLU A 103 10.81 3.22 10.13
C GLU A 103 9.66 2.35 9.60
N ILE A 104 9.02 2.78 8.50
CA ILE A 104 7.94 2.01 7.88
C ILE A 104 8.48 0.67 7.37
N VAL A 105 9.64 0.65 6.71
CA VAL A 105 10.23 -0.61 6.23
C VAL A 105 10.49 -1.56 7.41
N LYS A 106 11.13 -1.08 8.47
CA LYS A 106 11.43 -1.89 9.66
C LYS A 106 10.17 -2.44 10.33
N MET A 107 9.09 -1.66 10.35
CA MET A 107 7.81 -2.11 10.90
C MET A 107 7.12 -3.13 9.99
N CYS A 108 7.20 -2.95 8.68
CA CYS A 108 6.48 -3.78 7.71
C CYS A 108 7.21 -5.03 7.25
N GLU A 109 8.52 -5.14 7.49
CA GLU A 109 9.35 -6.31 7.15
C GLU A 109 9.34 -7.41 8.24
N GLN A 110 8.29 -7.44 9.07
CA GLN A 110 8.23 -8.35 10.21
C GLN A 110 7.71 -9.76 9.88
N SER A 111 7.02 -9.92 8.76
CA SER A 111 6.43 -11.20 8.38
C SER A 111 7.52 -12.26 8.13
N GLN A 112 7.46 -13.36 8.88
CA GLN A 112 8.39 -14.50 8.79
C GLN A 112 7.78 -15.71 8.07
N THR A 113 6.63 -15.54 7.42
CA THR A 113 5.94 -16.62 6.70
C THR A 113 6.81 -17.22 5.58
N PRO A 114 6.85 -18.55 5.41
CA PRO A 114 7.57 -19.17 4.29
C PRO A 114 6.91 -18.89 2.93
N ASP A 115 5.65 -18.44 2.91
CA ASP A 115 4.98 -18.02 1.67
C ASP A 115 5.46 -16.61 1.27
N ILE A 116 6.33 -16.55 0.27
CA ILE A 116 6.90 -15.30 -0.23
C ILE A 116 5.82 -14.37 -0.83
N CYS A 117 4.74 -14.92 -1.40
CA CYS A 117 3.61 -14.10 -1.86
C CYS A 117 2.89 -13.45 -0.69
N GLN A 118 2.65 -14.20 0.39
CA GLN A 118 2.08 -13.65 1.62
C GLN A 118 2.98 -12.58 2.23
N ARG A 119 4.30 -12.79 2.24
CA ARG A 119 5.26 -11.81 2.76
C ARG A 119 5.22 -10.48 1.99
N ALA A 120 5.17 -10.53 0.65
CA ALA A 120 5.03 -9.34 -0.18
C ALA A 120 3.69 -8.62 0.06
N TYR A 121 2.62 -9.38 0.25
CA TYR A 121 1.30 -8.86 0.59
C TYR A 121 1.31 -8.14 1.94
N ASP A 122 1.82 -8.78 3.00
CA ASP A 122 1.88 -8.22 4.35
C ASP A 122 2.63 -6.88 4.36
N PHE A 123 3.77 -6.84 3.67
CA PHE A 123 4.55 -5.62 3.54
C PHE A 123 3.76 -4.50 2.84
N ALA A 124 3.12 -4.79 1.71
CA ALA A 124 2.38 -3.78 0.95
C ALA A 124 1.18 -3.22 1.72
N VAL A 125 0.44 -4.09 2.42
CA VAL A 125 -0.71 -3.70 3.27
C VAL A 125 -0.25 -2.87 4.46
N CYS A 126 0.84 -3.26 5.11
CA CYS A 126 1.43 -2.49 6.20
C CYS A 126 1.93 -1.12 5.72
N ALA A 127 2.65 -1.06 4.60
CA ALA A 127 3.16 0.20 4.04
C ALA A 127 2.00 1.15 3.67
N PHE A 128 0.95 0.63 3.02
CA PHE A 128 -0.26 1.40 2.71
C PHE A 128 -0.91 1.98 3.97
N SER A 129 -1.09 1.16 5.00
CA SER A 129 -1.68 1.60 6.27
C SER A 129 -0.81 2.67 6.94
N SER A 130 0.51 2.51 6.89
CA SER A 130 1.49 3.38 7.56
C SER A 130 1.56 4.78 6.95
N ILE A 131 1.30 4.91 5.65
CA ILE A 131 1.21 6.21 4.98
C ILE A 131 -0.15 6.88 5.15
N GLY A 132 -1.07 6.30 5.94
CA GLY A 132 -2.41 6.83 6.18
C GLY A 132 -3.49 6.28 5.24
N GLY A 133 -3.19 5.23 4.47
CA GLY A 133 -4.18 4.47 3.70
C GLY A 133 -5.23 3.85 4.62
N GLN A 134 -6.50 3.94 4.24
CA GLN A 134 -7.61 3.41 5.01
C GLN A 134 -8.03 2.05 4.46
N ILE A 135 -7.98 1.02 5.31
CA ILE A 135 -8.50 -0.31 5.01
C ILE A 135 -9.87 -0.45 5.69
N PRO A 136 -10.92 -0.92 4.98
CA PRO A 136 -12.22 -1.21 5.57
C PRO A 136 -12.09 -2.11 6.80
N TRP A 137 -12.94 -1.87 7.81
CA TRP A 137 -12.83 -2.55 9.11
C TRP A 137 -12.94 -4.08 8.99
N ASN A 138 -13.73 -4.57 8.03
CA ASN A 138 -13.94 -6.01 7.79
C ASN A 138 -12.70 -6.74 7.24
N ASP A 139 -11.73 -6.01 6.69
CA ASP A 139 -10.54 -6.57 6.03
C ASP A 139 -9.26 -6.39 6.86
N LYS A 140 -9.37 -5.82 8.07
CA LYS A 140 -8.24 -5.72 9.00
C LYS A 140 -7.95 -7.10 9.59
N LYS A 141 -6.85 -7.72 9.17
CA LYS A 141 -6.32 -8.91 9.85
C LYS A 141 -5.82 -8.47 11.23
N VAL A 142 -6.51 -8.93 12.28
CA VAL A 142 -6.13 -8.76 13.70
C VAL A 142 -4.92 -9.63 14.00
#